data_AF-A0A1V5P7J0-F1
#
_entry.id   AF-A0A1V5P7J0-F1
#
_cell.length_a   1.000
_cell.length_b   1.000
_cell.length_c   1.000
_cell.angle_alpha   90.00
_cell.angle_beta   90.00
_cell.angle_gamma   90.00
#
_symmetry.space_group_name_H-M   'P 1'
#
loop_
_entity.id
_entity.type
_entity.pdbx_description
1 polymer ?
#
loop_
_entity_poly.entity_id
_entity_poly.type
_entity_poly.pdbx_seq_one_letter_code
_entity_poly.pdbx_strand_id
1 'polypeptide(L)' 'MIDKLRNKSASEIVSALIKDGFVLVRQRESHRTYSKGQCKVTVAYHHLRDTFPIGTLADIIKTVGWNENDCKKLGLIK' A
#
# COMPACT_ATOMS: atom_id res chain seq x y z
N MET A 1 -12.74 -4.68 -8.19
CA MET A 1 -11.29 -4.70 -7.89
C MET A 1 -11.04 -4.34 -6.43
N ILE A 2 -11.42 -3.14 -5.97
CA ILE A 2 -11.17 -2.71 -4.57
C ILE A 2 -11.83 -3.62 -3.52
N ASP A 3 -12.93 -4.28 -3.88
CA ASP A 3 -13.61 -5.28 -3.05
C ASP A 3 -12.72 -6.49 -2.73
N LYS A 4 -11.83 -6.88 -3.67
CA LYS A 4 -10.88 -8.00 -3.51
C LYS A 4 -9.71 -7.65 -2.59
N LEU A 5 -9.54 -6.37 -2.28
CA LEU A 5 -8.46 -5.83 -1.45
C LEU A 5 -8.93 -5.58 0.00
N ARG A 6 -10.19 -5.89 0.31
CA ARG A 6 -10.68 -5.84 1.70
C ARG A 6 -9.82 -6.73 2.59
N ASN A 7 -9.62 -6.29 3.83
CA ASN A 7 -8.86 -7.00 4.86
C ASN A 7 -7.35 -7.14 4.59
N LYS A 8 -6.79 -6.43 3.59
CA LYS A 8 -5.35 -6.33 3.42
C LYS A 8 -4.74 -5.60 4.61
N SER A 9 -3.75 -6.24 5.23
CA SER A 9 -3.00 -5.70 6.34
C SER A 9 -1.94 -4.69 5.89
N ALA A 10 -1.47 -3.85 6.81
CA ALA A 10 -0.32 -2.96 6.62
C ALA A 10 0.91 -3.73 6.12
N SER A 11 1.15 -4.93 6.62
CA SER A 11 2.23 -5.81 6.16
C SER A 11 2.11 -6.12 4.67
N GLU A 12 0.92 -6.49 4.20
CA GLU A 12 0.69 -6.84 2.79
C GLU A 12 0.85 -5.63 1.88
N ILE A 13 0.30 -4.48 2.27
CA ILE A 13 0.42 -3.23 1.50
C ILE A 13 1.88 -2.77 1.44
N VAL A 14 2.59 -2.78 2.57
CA VAL A 14 4.00 -2.41 2.62
C VAL A 14 4.85 -3.38 1.82
N SER A 15 4.61 -4.69 1.94
CA SER A 15 5.30 -5.70 1.13
C SER A 15 5.11 -5.46 -0.37
N ALA A 16 3.87 -5.14 -0.78
CA ALA A 16 3.57 -4.80 -2.17
C ALA A 16 4.30 -3.52 -2.62
N LEU A 17 4.36 -2.48 -1.78
CA LEU A 17 5.09 -1.25 -2.08
C LEU A 17 6.58 -1.53 -2.30
N ILE A 18 7.21 -2.28 -1.39
CA ILE A 18 8.63 -2.64 -1.51
C ILE A 18 8.88 -3.49 -2.76
N LYS A 19 8.02 -4.47 -3.06
CA LYS A 19 8.12 -5.30 -4.28
C LYS A 19 7.98 -4.48 -5.56
N ASP A 20 7.14 -3.46 -5.55
CA ASP A 20 6.99 -2.54 -6.68
C ASP A 20 8.16 -1.53 -6.78
N GLY A 21 9.10 -1.56 -5.83
CA GLY A 21 10.30 -0.72 -5.84
C GLY A 21 10.14 0.62 -5.13
N PHE A 22 9.09 0.78 -4.32
CA PHE A 22 9.02 1.92 -3.40
C PHE A 22 9.99 1.73 -2.24
N VAL A 23 10.56 2.84 -1.76
CA VAL A 23 11.44 2.86 -0.59
C VAL A 23 10.86 3.78 0.49
N LEU A 24 11.05 3.41 1.76
CA LEU A 24 10.66 4.26 2.90
C LEU A 24 11.57 5.48 2.95
N VAL A 25 11.00 6.67 2.74
CA VAL A 25 11.76 7.94 2.75
C VAL A 25 11.51 8.78 4.00
N ARG A 26 10.40 8.55 4.70
CA ARG A 26 10.06 9.27 5.92
C ARG A 26 9.20 8.41 6.83
N GLN A 27 9.48 8.45 8.13
CA GLN A 27 8.62 7.90 9.16
C GLN A 27 8.40 8.96 10.24
N ARG A 28 7.13 9.23 10.56
CA ARG A 28 6.72 10.08 11.68
C ARG A 28 5.58 9.38 12.40
N GLU A 29 5.84 8.90 13.62
CA GLU A 29 4.85 8.15 14.40
C GLU A 29 4.30 6.95 13.60
N SER A 30 2.98 6.84 13.45
CA SER A 30 2.29 5.82 12.66
C SER A 30 2.29 6.12 11.16
N HIS A 31 2.71 7.31 10.73
CA HIS A 31 2.73 7.68 9.32
C HIS A 31 4.07 7.34 8.68
N ARG A 32 4.02 6.60 7.57
CA ARG A 32 5.18 6.22 6.78
C ARG A 32 5.00 6.64 5.34
N THR A 33 5.94 7.40 4.81
CA THR A 33 5.93 7.84 3.42
C THR A 33 6.91 7.00 2.61
N TYR A 34 6.38 6.36 1.58
CA TYR A 34 7.13 5.57 0.61
C TYR A 34 7.24 6.33 -0.70
N SER A 35 8.37 6.22 -1.40
CA SER A 35 8.60 6.91 -2.66
C SER A 35 9.21 6.00 -3.72
N LYS A 36 8.81 6.22 -4.97
CA LYS A 36 9.36 5.61 -6.19
C LYS A 36 9.52 6.71 -7.24
N GLY A 37 10.74 7.24 -7.39
CA GLY A 37 11.00 8.41 -8.24
C GLY A 37 10.21 9.64 -7.77
N GLN A 38 9.34 10.17 -8.63
CA GLN A 38 8.48 11.31 -8.30
C GLN A 38 7.19 10.91 -7.57
N CYS A 39 6.83 9.63 -7.56
CA CYS A 39 5.65 9.13 -6.86
C CYS A 39 5.91 9.01 -5.36
N LYS A 40 4.96 9.45 -4.53
CA LYS A 40 5.01 9.38 -3.06
C LYS A 40 3.64 8.96 -2.54
N VAL A 41 3.63 8.04 -1.58
CA VAL A 41 2.42 7.59 -0.89
C VAL A 41 2.66 7.53 0.61
N THR A 42 1.70 8.00 1.40
CA THR A 42 1.76 7.93 2.86
C THR A 42 0.79 6.86 3.34
N VAL A 43 1.31 5.91 4.12
CA VAL A 43 0.56 4.82 4.73
C VAL A 43 0.62 5.00 6.25
N ALA A 44 -0.54 5.11 6.89
CA ALA A 44 -0.65 5.32 8.33
C ALA A 44 -1.05 4.02 9.03
N TYR A 45 -0.18 3.45 9.86
CA TYR A 45 -0.44 2.23 10.63
C TYR A 45 0.39 2.20 11.92
N HIS A 46 -0.17 1.60 12.98
CA HIS A 46 0.52 1.41 14.26
C HIS A 46 1.19 0.04 14.32
N HIS A 47 0.52 -0.99 13.79
CA HIS A 47 1.02 -2.36 13.70
C HIS A 47 0.93 -2.88 12.26
N LEU A 48 1.83 -3.81 11.92
CA LEU A 48 1.83 -4.45 10.60
C LEU A 48 0.57 -5.29 10.33
N ARG A 49 -0.18 -5.66 11.37
CA ARG A 49 -1.45 -6.40 11.26
C ARG A 49 -2.67 -5.49 11.12
N ASP A 50 -2.50 -4.17 11.23
CA ASP A 50 -3.60 -3.23 11.10
C ASP A 50 -4.20 -3.33 9.69
N THR A 51 -5.52 -3.25 9.61
CA THR A 51 -6.25 -3.16 8.35
C THR A 51 -6.64 -1.72 8.07
N PHE A 52 -6.91 -1.43 6.80
CA PHE A 52 -7.29 -0.10 6.37
C PHE A 52 -8.77 -0.04 5.97
N PRO A 53 -9.43 1.10 6.19
CA PRO A 53 -10.70 1.39 5.54
C PRO A 53 -10.58 1.27 4.02
N ILE A 54 -11.67 0.86 3.37
CA ILE A 54 -11.68 0.64 1.92
C ILE A 54 -11.34 1.92 1.13
N GLY A 55 -11.69 3.10 1.64
CA GLY A 55 -11.34 4.39 1.05
C GLY A 55 -9.83 4.62 1.06
N THR A 56 -9.17 4.38 2.19
CA THR A 56 -7.70 4.49 2.30
C THR A 56 -6.97 3.54 1.35
N LEU A 57 -7.45 2.30 1.22
CA LEU A 57 -6.87 1.35 0.26
C LEU A 57 -7.04 1.83 -1.19
N ALA A 58 -8.21 2.38 -1.52
CA ALA A 58 -8.50 2.89 -2.85
C ALA A 58 -7.58 4.06 -3.20
N ASP A 59 -7.38 4.97 -2.25
CA ASP A 59 -6.51 6.14 -2.42
C ASP A 59 -5.04 5.72 -2.56
N ILE A 60 -4.57 4.77 -1.76
CA ILE A 60 -3.21 4.22 -1.88
C ILE A 60 -3.01 3.65 -3.29
N ILE A 61 -3.90 2.75 -3.73
CA ILE A 61 -3.79 2.07 -5.03
C ILE A 61 -3.86 3.07 -6.19
N LYS A 62 -4.77 4.03 -6.10
CA LYS A 62 -4.90 5.10 -7.09
C LYS A 62 -3.64 5.96 -7.16
N THR A 63 -3.03 6.27 -6.00
CA THR A 63 -1.82 7.10 -5.91
C THR A 63 -0.60 6.39 -6.52
N VAL A 64 -0.45 5.09 -6.25
CA VAL A 64 0.67 4.30 -6.79
C VAL A 64 0.41 3.79 -8.21
N GLY A 65 -0.83 3.92 -8.71
CA GLY A 65 -1.20 3.56 -10.08
C GLY A 65 -1.33 2.06 -10.32
N TRP A 66 -1.52 1.25 -9.28
CA TRP A 66 -1.66 -0.21 -9.46
C TRP A 66 -3.00 -0.56 -10.10
N ASN A 67 -2.94 -1.38 -11.14
CA ASN A 67 -4.12 -2.03 -11.71
C ASN A 67 -4.31 -3.44 -11.10
N GLU A 68 -5.35 -4.16 -11.56
CA GLU A 68 -5.66 -5.50 -11.04
C GLU A 68 -4.52 -6.49 -11.29
N ASN A 69 -3.82 -6.40 -12.43
CA ASN A 69 -2.70 -7.26 -12.76
C ASN A 69 -1.49 -6.99 -11.86
N ASP A 70 -1.20 -5.72 -11.57
CA ASP A 70 -0.14 -5.35 -10.63
C ASP A 70 -0.47 -5.88 -9.24
N CYS A 71 -1.72 -5.69 -8.78
CA CYS A 71 -2.16 -6.23 -7.49
C CYS A 71 -2.02 -7.76 -7.40
N LYS A 72 -2.25 -8.50 -8.50
CA LYS A 72 -1.99 -9.94 -8.56
C LYS A 72 -0.51 -10.26 -8.45
N LYS A 73 0.34 -9.60 -9.26
CA LYS A 73 1.80 -9.80 -9.25
C LYS A 73 2.43 -9.49 -7.89
N LEU A 74 1.91 -8.46 -7.20
CA LEU A 74 2.38 -8.04 -5.89
C LEU A 74 1.88 -8.92 -4.75
N GLY A 75 0.90 -9.80 -5.02
CA GLY A 75 0.33 -10.75 -4.06
C GLY A 75 -0.79 -10.17 -3.21
N LEU A 76 -1.38 -9.04 -3.62
CA LEU A 76 -2.49 -8.41 -2.91
C LEU A 76 -3.82 -9.10 -3.18
N ILE A 77 -3.99 -9.69 -4.36
CA ILE A 77 -5.19 -10.44 -4.75
C ILE A 77 -4.79 -11.72 -5.49
N LYS A 78 -5.66 -12.73 -5.46
CA LYS A 78 -5.49 -13.97 -6.23
C LYS A 78 -6.10 -13.82 -7.63
#